data_AF-A0A5T1B6T0-F1
#
_entry.id   AF-A0A5T1B6T0-F1
#
_cell.length_a   1.000
_cell.length_b   1.000
_cell.length_c   1.000
_cell.angle_alpha   90.00
_cell.angle_beta   90.00
_cell.angle_gamma   90.00
#
_symmetry.space_group_name_H-M   'P 1'
#
loop_
_entity.id
_entity.type
_entity.pdbx_description
1 polymer ?
#
loop_
_entity_poly.entity_id
_entity_poly.type
_entity_poly.pdbx_seq_one_letter_code
_entity_poly.pdbx_strand_id
1 'polypeptide(L)'
;TKRGLEQDNQAVKESVQTVSVVEGGNLTARITANPRNPQLIELKNVLNKLLDVLQARVGSDMNAIHKIFEEYKSLDFRNKLENASGSVELTTNALGDEIVKMLKQSSDFANALANESGKLQTAVQSLTTSSNSQAQSLEETAAA
;
A
#
# COMPACT_ATOMS: atom_id res chain seq x y z
N THR A 1 15.60 49.61 8.04
CA THR A 1 14.38 50.41 7.80
C THR A 1 13.18 49.63 8.31
N LYS A 2 12.12 50.30 8.80
CA LYS A 2 10.91 49.64 9.36
C LYS A 2 10.35 48.53 8.46
N ARG A 3 10.26 48.81 7.15
CA ARG A 3 9.81 47.84 6.13
C ARG A 3 10.66 46.56 6.05
N GLY A 4 11.95 46.63 6.35
CA GLY A 4 12.81 45.43 6.36
C GLY A 4 12.51 44.52 7.55
N LEU A 5 12.33 45.11 8.73
CA LEU A 5 11.94 44.37 9.93
C LEU A 5 10.56 43.74 9.81
N GLU A 6 9.61 44.41 9.15
CA GLU A 6 8.29 43.85 8.86
C GLU A 6 8.37 42.63 7.93
N GLN A 7 9.20 42.67 6.88
CA GLN A 7 9.44 41.53 6.00
C GLN A 7 10.08 40.35 6.73
N ASP A 8 11.05 40.64 7.58
CA ASP A 8 11.73 39.63 8.41
C ASP A 8 10.74 38.96 9.38
N ASN A 9 9.91 39.75 10.08
CA ASN A 9 8.88 39.24 10.99
C ASN A 9 7.83 38.40 10.26
N GLN A 10 7.43 38.81 9.05
CA GLN A 10 6.50 38.05 8.23
C GLN A 10 7.09 36.69 7.84
N ALA A 11 8.37 36.63 7.47
CA ALA A 11 9.03 35.37 7.13
C ALA A 11 9.08 34.40 8.32
N VAL A 12 9.35 34.89 9.53
CA VAL A 12 9.31 34.07 10.74
C VAL A 12 7.90 33.53 10.99
N LYS A 13 6.88 34.39 10.87
CA LYS A 13 5.47 33.98 11.08
C LYS A 13 5.03 32.94 10.06
N GLU A 14 5.35 33.12 8.78
CA GLU A 14 5.05 32.14 7.73
C GLU A 14 5.80 30.83 7.97
N SER A 15 7.06 30.88 8.41
CA SER A 15 7.82 29.67 8.74
C SER A 15 7.13 28.82 9.79
N VAL A 16 6.62 29.44 10.87
CA VAL A 16 5.84 28.75 11.91
C VAL A 16 4.56 28.14 11.31
N GLN A 17 3.84 28.89 10.46
CA GLN A 17 2.63 28.40 9.81
C GLN A 17 2.90 27.22 8.87
N THR A 18 3.96 27.29 8.06
CA THR A 18 4.37 26.20 7.18
C THR A 18 4.67 24.94 7.98
N VAL A 19 5.37 25.06 9.11
CA VAL A 19 5.62 23.92 10.01
C VAL A 19 4.31 23.32 10.52
N SER A 20 3.35 24.13 10.98
CA SER A 20 2.05 23.61 11.43
C SER A 20 1.27 22.88 10.32
N VAL A 21 1.38 23.32 9.06
CA VAL A 21 0.76 22.63 7.91
C VAL A 21 1.45 21.28 7.65
N VAL A 22 2.77 21.23 7.77
CA VAL A 22 3.58 20.01 7.64
C VAL A 22 3.29 19.03 8.78
N GLU A 23 3.15 19.51 10.01
CA GLU A 23 2.71 18.71 11.17
C GLU A 23 1.30 18.15 10.97
N GLY A 24 0.43 18.88 10.26
CA GLY A 24 -0.87 18.40 9.80
C GLY A 24 -0.81 17.37 8.66
N GLY A 25 0.38 17.01 8.19
CA GLY A 25 0.64 15.95 7.22
C GLY A 25 0.84 16.41 5.77
N ASN A 26 0.70 17.70 5.47
CA ASN A 26 0.92 18.21 4.11
C ASN A 26 2.39 18.59 3.90
N LEU A 27 3.13 17.72 3.21
CA LEU A 27 4.55 17.92 2.91
C LEU A 27 4.80 18.80 1.68
N THR A 28 3.77 19.29 1.00
CA THR A 28 3.91 20.21 -0.16
C THR A 28 4.03 21.67 0.26
N ALA A 29 3.83 21.99 1.54
CA ALA A 29 3.89 23.36 2.03
C ALA A 29 5.31 23.94 1.93
N ARG A 30 5.44 25.22 1.57
CA ARG A 30 6.72 25.91 1.46
C ARG A 30 6.62 27.32 2.00
N ILE A 31 7.75 27.84 2.49
CA ILE A 31 7.88 29.21 2.96
C ILE A 31 8.16 30.10 1.74
N THR A 32 7.23 31.00 1.44
CA THR A 32 7.28 31.88 0.25
C THR A 32 7.77 33.28 0.57
N ALA A 33 7.59 33.78 1.80
CA ALA A 33 8.07 35.09 2.24
C ALA A 33 9.55 35.28 1.94
N ASN A 34 9.90 36.52 1.61
CA ASN A 34 11.25 36.91 1.28
C ASN A 34 11.75 37.92 2.33
N PRO A 35 12.44 37.44 3.38
CA PRO A 35 13.06 38.32 4.36
C PRO A 35 14.20 39.13 3.72
N ARG A 36 14.62 40.21 4.37
CA ARG A 36 15.82 40.98 4.00
C ARG A 36 17.04 40.55 4.77
N ASN A 37 16.86 40.02 5.98
CA ASN A 37 17.95 39.49 6.79
C ASN A 37 18.59 38.28 6.08
N PRO A 38 19.89 38.32 5.75
CA PRO A 38 20.57 37.23 5.04
C PRO A 38 20.48 35.87 5.74
N GLN A 39 20.52 35.86 7.08
CA GLN A 39 20.41 34.62 7.87
C GLN A 39 19.00 34.03 7.80
N LEU A 40 17.95 34.88 7.74
CA LEU A 40 16.58 34.40 7.54
C LEU A 40 16.36 33.89 6.11
N ILE A 41 17.01 34.47 5.11
CA ILE A 41 16.99 33.95 3.73
C ILE A 41 17.63 32.56 3.70
N GLU A 42 18.80 32.40 4.32
CA GLU A 42 19.48 31.11 4.42
C GLU A 42 18.60 30.07 5.15
N LEU A 43 18.03 30.45 6.29
CA LEU A 43 17.13 29.57 7.05
C LEU A 43 15.91 29.13 6.22
N LYS A 44 15.24 30.07 5.53
CA LYS A 44 14.15 29.76 4.60
C LYS A 44 14.58 28.72 3.57
N ASN A 45 15.73 28.93 2.93
CA ASN A 45 16.20 28.06 1.86
C ASN A 45 16.53 26.66 2.38
N VAL A 46 17.17 26.56 3.55
CA VAL A 46 17.45 25.26 4.19
C VAL A 46 16.17 24.55 4.58
N LEU A 47 15.18 25.25 5.15
CA LEU A 47 13.88 24.66 5.51
C LEU A 47 13.11 24.19 4.27
N ASN A 48 13.02 25.00 3.22
CA ASN A 48 12.36 24.58 1.97
C ASN A 48 13.07 23.39 1.34
N LYS A 49 14.41 23.35 1.35
CA LYS A 49 15.18 22.19 0.87
C LYS A 49 14.91 20.93 1.71
N LEU A 50 14.80 21.07 3.03
CA LEU A 50 14.40 19.96 3.90
C LEU A 50 13.01 19.44 3.50
N LEU A 51 12.05 20.33 3.27
CA LEU A 51 10.70 19.96 2.85
C LEU A 51 10.68 19.32 1.45
N ASP A 52 11.51 19.77 0.52
CA ASP A 52 11.68 19.12 -0.79
C ASP A 52 12.20 17.68 -0.65
N VAL A 53 13.19 17.48 0.22
CA VAL A 53 13.72 16.13 0.51
C VAL A 53 12.64 15.25 1.15
N LEU A 54 11.91 15.77 2.15
CA LEU A 54 10.84 15.02 2.80
C LEU A 54 9.74 14.65 1.82
N GLN A 55 9.30 15.58 0.97
CA GLN A 55 8.28 15.31 -0.04
C GLN A 55 8.73 14.25 -1.06
N ALA A 56 9.97 14.34 -1.55
CA ALA A 56 10.51 13.37 -2.52
C ALA A 56 10.72 11.97 -1.91
N ARG A 57 11.10 11.89 -0.63
CA ARG A 57 11.36 10.62 0.05
C ARG A 57 10.09 9.98 0.57
N VAL A 58 9.19 10.76 1.17
CA VAL A 58 7.98 10.27 1.81
C VAL A 58 6.82 10.33 0.84
N GLY A 59 6.40 11.54 0.48
CA GLY A 59 5.19 11.76 -0.30
C GLY A 59 4.63 13.16 -0.10
N SER A 60 3.43 13.38 -0.62
CA SER A 60 2.76 14.68 -0.55
C SER A 60 1.87 14.83 0.69
N ASP A 61 1.14 13.77 1.07
CA ASP A 61 0.18 13.76 2.17
C ASP A 61 0.39 12.56 3.09
N MET A 62 0.89 12.82 4.31
CA MET A 62 1.13 11.80 5.32
C MET A 62 -0.17 11.15 5.82
N ASN A 63 -1.30 11.85 5.78
CA ASN A 63 -2.58 11.30 6.22
C ASN A 63 -3.10 10.25 5.23
N ALA A 64 -2.93 10.51 3.93
CA ALA A 64 -3.25 9.55 2.89
C ALA A 64 -2.40 8.27 3.03
N ILE A 65 -1.09 8.43 3.25
CA ILE A 65 -0.17 7.31 3.51
C ILE A 65 -0.61 6.53 4.75
N HIS A 66 -0.89 7.21 5.86
CA HIS A 66 -1.33 6.57 7.10
C HIS A 66 -2.63 5.77 6.90
N LYS A 67 -3.60 6.33 6.18
CA LYS A 67 -4.86 5.64 5.87
C LYS A 67 -4.62 4.32 5.12
N ILE A 68 -3.80 4.33 4.07
CA ILE A 68 -3.45 3.12 3.32
C ILE A 68 -2.73 2.10 4.21
N PHE A 69 -1.86 2.54 5.12
CA PHE A 69 -1.23 1.63 6.07
C PHE A 69 -2.23 0.97 7.03
N GLU A 70 -3.24 1.69 7.52
CA GLU A 70 -4.29 1.08 8.36
C GLU A 70 -5.15 0.09 7.57
N GLU A 71 -5.47 0.38 6.31
CA GLU A 71 -6.17 -0.56 5.42
C GLU A 71 -5.34 -1.84 5.21
N TYR A 72 -4.04 -1.71 4.89
CA TYR A 72 -3.15 -2.86 4.70
C TYR A 72 -2.96 -3.66 6.00
N LYS A 73 -2.89 -3.00 7.17
CA LYS A 73 -2.87 -3.67 8.48
C LYS A 73 -4.13 -4.51 8.72
N SER A 74 -5.28 -4.08 8.20
CA SER A 74 -6.53 -4.84 8.23
C SER A 74 -6.66 -5.88 7.12
N LEU A 75 -5.60 -6.14 6.36
CA LEU A 75 -5.54 -7.03 5.19
C LEU A 75 -6.42 -6.58 4.02
N ASP A 76 -6.80 -5.30 3.97
CA ASP A 76 -7.50 -4.71 2.83
C ASP A 76 -6.50 -4.03 1.90
N PHE A 77 -6.19 -4.69 0.78
CA PHE A 77 -5.23 -4.22 -0.23
C PHE A 77 -5.91 -3.67 -1.50
N ARG A 78 -7.19 -3.29 -1.41
CA ARG A 78 -7.96 -2.86 -2.59
C ARG A 78 -7.62 -1.44 -3.04
N ASN A 79 -7.24 -0.57 -2.11
CA ASN A 79 -6.92 0.82 -2.40
C ASN A 79 -5.42 1.04 -2.52
N LYS A 80 -5.06 2.18 -3.12
CA LYS A 80 -3.68 2.61 -3.33
C LYS A 80 -3.58 4.12 -3.21
N LEU A 81 -2.36 4.62 -3.05
CA LEU A 81 -2.08 6.05 -3.06
C LEU A 81 -2.17 6.57 -4.50
N GLU A 82 -3.11 7.48 -4.75
CA GLU A 82 -3.21 8.18 -6.03
C GLU A 82 -2.13 9.24 -6.14
N ASN A 83 -1.65 9.50 -7.37
CA ASN A 83 -0.63 10.51 -7.66
C ASN A 83 0.66 10.35 -6.82
N ALA A 84 0.97 9.11 -6.43
CA ALA A 84 2.18 8.77 -5.68
C ALA A 84 3.44 9.30 -6.41
N SER A 85 4.22 10.10 -5.69
CA SER A 85 5.43 10.73 -6.21
C SER A 85 6.60 10.57 -5.24
N GLY A 86 6.32 10.41 -3.94
CA GLY A 86 7.32 10.11 -2.93
C GLY A 86 7.77 8.64 -2.98
N SER A 87 9.01 8.38 -2.59
CA SER A 87 9.56 7.02 -2.58
C SER A 87 8.77 6.07 -1.70
N VAL A 88 8.27 6.52 -0.53
CA VAL A 88 7.42 5.70 0.35
C VAL A 88 6.06 5.46 -0.28
N GLU A 89 5.42 6.47 -0.88
CA GLU A 89 4.13 6.28 -1.58
C GLU A 89 4.25 5.24 -2.71
N LEU A 90 5.27 5.37 -3.56
CA LEU A 90 5.52 4.46 -4.68
C LEU A 90 5.81 3.03 -4.21
N THR A 91 6.67 2.89 -3.19
CA THR A 91 6.99 1.58 -2.60
C THR A 91 5.75 0.93 -1.99
N THR A 92 4.90 1.71 -1.32
CA THR A 92 3.66 1.24 -0.71
C THR A 92 2.71 0.66 -1.75
N ASN A 93 2.53 1.36 -2.88
CA ASN A 93 1.72 0.87 -3.99
C ASN A 93 2.30 -0.42 -4.59
N ALA A 94 3.61 -0.46 -4.85
CA ALA A 94 4.26 -1.65 -5.40
C ALA A 94 4.12 -2.88 -4.48
N LEU A 95 4.26 -2.68 -3.16
CA LEU A 95 4.04 -3.75 -2.19
C LEU A 95 2.58 -4.21 -2.16
N GLY A 96 1.62 -3.29 -2.21
CA GLY A 96 0.20 -3.62 -2.31
C GLY A 96 -0.12 -4.46 -3.53
N ASP A 97 0.38 -4.05 -4.70
CA ASP A 97 0.20 -4.77 -5.96
C ASP A 97 0.76 -6.19 -5.90
N GLU A 98 1.96 -6.38 -5.32
CA GLU A 98 2.57 -7.70 -5.19
C GLU A 98 1.81 -8.59 -4.18
N ILE A 99 1.30 -8.02 -3.08
CA ILE A 99 0.46 -8.75 -2.13
C ILE A 99 -0.83 -9.22 -2.81
N VAL A 100 -1.53 -8.34 -3.54
CA VAL A 100 -2.75 -8.69 -4.28
C VAL A 100 -2.47 -9.81 -5.28
N LYS A 101 -1.33 -9.74 -5.99
CA LYS A 101 -0.92 -10.77 -6.93
C LYS A 101 -0.65 -12.11 -6.23
N MET A 102 0.06 -12.12 -5.10
CA MET A 102 0.28 -13.35 -4.32
C MET A 102 -1.04 -13.95 -3.82
N LEU A 103 -1.97 -13.13 -3.34
CA LEU A 103 -3.29 -13.58 -2.89
C LEU A 103 -4.11 -14.21 -4.02
N LYS A 104 -4.08 -13.59 -5.22
CA LYS A 104 -4.72 -14.16 -6.42
C LYS A 104 -4.12 -15.51 -6.80
N GLN A 105 -2.79 -15.61 -6.86
CA GLN A 105 -2.10 -16.87 -7.14
C GLN A 105 -2.44 -17.95 -6.10
N SER A 106 -2.47 -17.60 -4.82
CA SER A 106 -2.88 -18.52 -3.76
C SER A 106 -4.31 -19.02 -3.93
N SER A 107 -5.24 -18.12 -4.30
CA SER A 107 -6.62 -18.47 -4.61
C SER A 107 -6.72 -19.39 -5.83
N ASP A 108 -5.97 -19.12 -6.89
CA ASP A 108 -5.93 -19.95 -8.10
C ASP A 108 -5.42 -21.36 -7.78
N PHE A 109 -4.37 -21.48 -6.96
CA PHE A 109 -3.87 -22.78 -6.49
C PHE A 109 -4.90 -23.53 -5.66
N ALA A 110 -5.59 -22.85 -4.74
CA ALA A 110 -6.64 -23.47 -3.92
C ALA A 110 -7.79 -23.99 -4.78
N ASN A 111 -8.22 -23.23 -5.79
CA ASN A 111 -9.26 -23.64 -6.73
C ASN A 111 -8.84 -24.83 -7.59
N ALA A 112 -7.60 -24.82 -8.10
CA ALA A 112 -7.04 -25.94 -8.86
C ALA A 112 -6.97 -27.21 -8.00
N LEU A 113 -6.49 -27.10 -6.76
CA LEU A 113 -6.42 -28.23 -5.83
C LEU A 113 -7.81 -28.79 -5.50
N ALA A 114 -8.81 -27.92 -5.28
CA ALA A 114 -10.18 -28.34 -5.02
C ALA A 114 -10.77 -29.11 -6.21
N ASN A 115 -10.50 -28.64 -7.44
CA ASN A 115 -10.93 -29.33 -8.66
C ASN A 115 -10.29 -30.72 -8.79
N GLU A 116 -8.97 -30.82 -8.66
CA GLU A 116 -8.27 -32.12 -8.74
C GLU A 116 -8.70 -33.08 -7.62
N SER A 117 -8.95 -32.57 -6.41
CA SER A 117 -9.48 -33.37 -5.30
C SER A 117 -10.88 -33.92 -5.61
N GLY A 118 -11.75 -33.11 -6.23
CA GLY A 118 -13.09 -33.55 -6.66
C GLY A 118 -13.04 -34.61 -7.77
N LYS A 119 -12.13 -34.47 -8.73
CA LYS A 119 -11.89 -35.51 -9.76
C LYS A 119 -11.41 -36.81 -9.14
N LEU A 120 -10.45 -36.74 -8.22
CA LEU A 120 -9.93 -37.91 -7.52
C LEU A 120 -11.03 -38.61 -6.71
N GLN A 121 -11.85 -37.86 -5.98
CA GLN A 121 -12.99 -38.41 -5.25
C GLN A 121 -13.95 -39.17 -6.18
N THR A 122 -14.27 -38.59 -7.33
CA THR A 122 -15.13 -39.22 -8.34
C THR A 122 -14.51 -40.51 -8.89
N ALA A 123 -13.20 -40.50 -9.17
CA ALA A 123 -12.47 -41.67 -9.65
C ALA A 123 -12.44 -42.79 -8.61
N VAL A 124 -12.17 -42.48 -7.34
CA VAL A 124 -12.19 -43.45 -6.23
C VAL A 124 -13.58 -44.03 -6.06
N GLN A 125 -14.64 -43.20 -6.07
CA GLN A 125 -16.01 -43.68 -5.95
C GLN A 125 -16.38 -44.63 -7.11
N SER A 126 -15.99 -44.28 -8.34
CA SER A 126 -16.22 -45.12 -9.52
C SER A 126 -15.48 -46.46 -9.42
N LEU A 127 -14.23 -46.44 -8.94
CA LEU A 127 -13.43 -47.64 -8.70
C LEU A 127 -14.08 -48.53 -7.63
N THR A 128 -14.48 -47.97 -6.49
CA THR A 128 -15.15 -48.72 -5.41
C THR A 128 -16.45 -49.35 -5.90
N THR A 129 -17.28 -48.62 -6.64
CA THR A 129 -18.51 -49.16 -7.21
C THR A 129 -18.20 -50.30 -8.19
N SER A 130 -17.22 -50.12 -9.09
CA SER A 130 -16.83 -51.15 -10.05
C SER A 130 -16.28 -52.41 -9.37
N SER A 131 -15.45 -52.27 -8.34
CA SER A 131 -14.93 -53.38 -7.54
C SER A 131 -16.04 -54.14 -6.81
N ASN A 132 -17.01 -53.44 -6.22
CA ASN A 132 -18.15 -54.08 -5.56
C ASN A 132 -19.01 -54.86 -6.57
N SER A 133 -19.31 -54.27 -7.73
CA SER A 133 -20.05 -54.96 -8.79
C SER A 133 -19.30 -56.18 -9.33
N GLN A 134 -17.98 -56.10 -9.45
CA GLN A 134 -17.15 -57.23 -9.88
C GLN A 134 -17.14 -58.36 -8.83
N ALA A 135 -17.02 -58.02 -7.54
CA ALA A 135 -17.08 -59.00 -6.46
C ALA A 135 -18.44 -59.73 -6.44
N GLN A 136 -19.54 -59.00 -6.57
CA GLN A 136 -20.88 -59.58 -6.66
C GLN A 136 -21.02 -60.51 -7.88
N SER A 137 -20.51 -60.10 -9.04
CA SER A 137 -20.55 -60.94 -10.26
C SER A 137 -19.78 -62.26 -10.09
N LEU A 138 -18.66 -62.23 -9.34
CA LEU A 138 -17.88 -63.43 -9.02
C LEU A 138 -18.63 -64.35 -8.04
N GLU A 139 -19.30 -63.79 -7.03
CA GLU A 139 -20.14 -64.57 -6.11
C GLU A 139 -21.30 -65.27 -6.84
N GLU A 140 -21.99 -64.57 -7.73
CA GLU A 140 -23.06 -65.15 -8.55
C GLU A 140 -22.55 -66.28 -9.45
N THR A 141 -21.36 -66.10 -10.06
CA THR A 141 -20.74 -67.14 -10.89
C THR A 141 -20.31 -68.36 -10.07
N ALA A 142 -19.84 -68.16 -8.83
CA ALA A 142 -19.42 -69.24 -7.95
C ALA A 142 -20.60 -70.02 -7.32
N ALA A 143 -21.77 -69.37 -7.22
CA ALA A 143 -23.00 -69.97 -6.68
C ALA A 143 -23.86 -70.70 -7.74
N ALA A 144 -23.57 -70.50 -9.03
CA ALA A 144 -24.22 -71.15 -10.18
C ALA A 144 -23.57 -72.50 -10.53
#